data_AF-A0A7X1PQJ9-F1
#
_entry.id   AF-A0A7X1PQJ9-F1
#
_cell.length_a   1.000
_cell.length_b   1.000
_cell.length_c   1.000
_cell.angle_alpha   90.00
_cell.angle_beta   90.00
_cell.angle_gamma   90.00
#
_symmetry.space_group_name_H-M   'P 1'
#
loop_
_entity.id
_entity.type
_entity.pdbx_description
1 polymer ?
#
loop_
_entity_poly.entity_id
_entity_poly.type
_entity_poly.pdbx_seq_one_letter_code
_entity_poly.pdbx_strand_id
1 'polypeptide(L)'
;MLRLREIWLGVHRWLALVLGLFLALLGLSGALLELKGPILRWEVGGQMLQLAPGEHGTLLEQSAWISAASNAYPQLHKVFGAAAPRQGFLESDNAIVFGALEDRPGTGIAMIDPYSAEPRGFFVFEDLWLARLVALHRSLLLPPAWGSLLVLACGLALLASLGSGLYLWWPGRRSWWKAASLRPGSRGTRRLREWHNVAAAWLCLPLALIAGSGAWLAQPQWFAWLTGQPLALKPLFSAAHGQLLLGAPGAWLAFACGLALPLLYITGLLLWWRKRAARRAVPSFKEITHDTP
;
A
#
# COMPACT_ATOMS: atom_id res chain seq x y z
N MET A 1 -27.89 -23.57 5.16
CA MET A 1 -26.57 -23.07 5.62
C MET A 1 -25.39 -23.63 4.82
N LEU A 2 -25.36 -24.93 4.47
CA LEU A 2 -24.25 -25.54 3.71
C LEU A 2 -24.02 -24.94 2.31
N ARG A 3 -25.09 -24.77 1.50
CA ARG A 3 -24.99 -24.14 0.16
C ARG A 3 -24.42 -22.72 0.20
N LEU A 4 -24.77 -21.93 1.21
CA LEU A 4 -24.29 -20.54 1.33
C LEU A 4 -22.78 -20.49 1.62
N ARG A 5 -22.27 -21.39 2.48
CA ARG A 5 -20.84 -21.50 2.75
C ARG A 5 -20.05 -21.92 1.50
N GLU A 6 -20.61 -22.81 0.67
CA GLU A 6 -19.97 -23.22 -0.58
C GLU A 6 -19.87 -22.07 -1.59
N ILE A 7 -20.93 -21.27 -1.72
CA ILE A 7 -20.96 -20.07 -2.55
C ILE A 7 -19.89 -19.08 -2.09
N TRP A 8 -19.88 -18.70 -0.80
CA TRP A 8 -18.90 -17.75 -0.27
C TRP A 8 -17.46 -18.27 -0.38
N LEU A 9 -17.24 -19.58 -0.22
CA LEU A 9 -15.93 -20.18 -0.46
C LEU A 9 -15.52 -20.10 -1.95
N GLY A 10 -16.49 -20.20 -2.86
CA GLY A 10 -16.30 -19.95 -4.28
C GLY A 10 -15.88 -18.51 -4.54
N VAL A 11 -16.65 -17.55 -4.02
CA VAL A 11 -16.40 -16.10 -4.15
C VAL A 11 -15.03 -15.74 -3.60
N HIS A 12 -14.74 -16.06 -2.33
CA HIS A 12 -13.47 -15.77 -1.67
C HIS A 12 -12.28 -16.32 -2.48
N ARG A 13 -12.37 -17.58 -2.92
CA ARG A 13 -11.32 -18.22 -3.71
C ARG A 13 -11.08 -17.52 -5.05
N TRP A 14 -12.14 -17.23 -5.81
CA TRP A 14 -11.97 -16.66 -7.14
C TRP A 14 -11.54 -15.20 -7.09
N LEU A 15 -12.03 -14.41 -6.12
CA LEU A 15 -11.48 -13.08 -5.84
C LEU A 15 -9.98 -13.16 -5.55
N ALA A 16 -9.57 -14.07 -4.65
CA ALA A 16 -8.17 -14.24 -4.30
C ALA A 16 -7.29 -14.75 -5.45
N LEU A 17 -7.80 -15.60 -6.35
CA LEU A 17 -7.00 -16.10 -7.49
C LEU A 17 -6.89 -15.08 -8.63
N VAL A 18 -7.96 -14.34 -8.93
CA VAL A 18 -7.97 -13.37 -10.03
C VAL A 18 -7.26 -12.09 -9.64
N LEU A 19 -7.53 -11.57 -8.43
CA LEU A 19 -7.02 -10.27 -7.99
C LEU A 19 -5.88 -10.37 -6.97
N GLY A 20 -5.56 -11.57 -6.45
CA GLY A 20 -4.59 -11.73 -5.38
C GLY A 20 -3.17 -11.32 -5.75
N LEU A 21 -2.76 -11.48 -7.03
CA LEU A 21 -1.46 -10.98 -7.48
C LEU A 21 -1.40 -9.45 -7.41
N PHE A 22 -2.43 -8.76 -7.89
CA PHE A 22 -2.51 -7.29 -7.79
C PHE A 22 -2.51 -6.83 -6.33
N LEU A 23 -3.29 -7.50 -5.47
CA LEU A 23 -3.32 -7.21 -4.03
C LEU A 23 -1.98 -7.46 -3.35
N ALA A 24 -1.25 -8.51 -3.75
CA ALA A 24 0.08 -8.80 -3.26
C ALA A 24 1.08 -7.70 -3.68
N LEU A 25 1.04 -7.26 -4.94
CA LEU A 25 1.87 -6.17 -5.43
C LEU A 25 1.57 -4.86 -4.71
N LEU A 26 0.28 -4.51 -4.54
CA LEU A 26 -0.13 -3.30 -3.83
C LEU A 26 0.26 -3.34 -2.34
N GLY A 27 0.10 -4.49 -1.69
CA GLY A 27 0.52 -4.67 -0.30
C GLY A 27 2.04 -4.54 -0.13
N LEU A 28 2.81 -5.20 -1.00
CA LEU A 28 4.27 -5.12 -0.98
C LEU A 28 4.76 -3.71 -1.28
N SER A 29 4.21 -3.06 -2.30
CA SER A 29 4.59 -1.68 -2.63
C SER A 29 4.21 -0.70 -1.52
N GLY A 30 3.06 -0.90 -0.87
CA GLY A 30 2.65 -0.11 0.29
C GLY A 30 3.60 -0.27 1.48
N ALA A 31 4.01 -1.51 1.79
CA ALA A 31 5.02 -1.75 2.82
C ALA A 31 6.36 -1.07 2.49
N LEU A 32 6.81 -1.13 1.24
CA LEU A 32 8.03 -0.42 0.83
C LEU A 32 7.88 1.12 0.94
N LEU A 33 6.68 1.67 0.73
CA LEU A 33 6.43 3.11 0.86
C LEU A 33 6.48 3.62 2.31
N GLU A 34 6.27 2.77 3.31
CA GLU A 34 6.56 3.12 4.71
C GLU A 34 8.06 3.39 4.94
N LEU A 35 8.93 2.92 4.03
CA LEU A 35 10.37 3.18 4.02
C LEU A 35 10.78 4.32 3.08
N LYS A 36 9.83 5.17 2.64
CA LYS A 36 10.08 6.27 1.69
C LYS A 36 11.23 7.19 2.10
N GLY A 37 11.36 7.52 3.38
CA GLY A 37 12.43 8.41 3.90
C GLY A 37 13.83 7.79 3.70
N PRO A 38 14.07 6.56 4.21
CA PRO A 38 15.30 5.82 3.93
C PRO A 38 15.59 5.63 2.44
N ILE A 39 14.59 5.28 1.63
CA ILE A 39 14.73 5.10 0.18
C ILE A 39 15.17 6.41 -0.48
N LEU A 40 14.47 7.52 -0.20
CA LEU A 40 14.81 8.83 -0.73
C LEU A 40 16.24 9.23 -0.33
N ARG A 41 16.61 9.05 0.94
CA ARG A 41 17.95 9.35 1.45
C ARG A 41 19.04 8.57 0.70
N TRP A 42 18.75 7.31 0.37
CA TRP A 42 19.68 6.48 -0.40
C TRP A 42 19.79 6.95 -1.85
N GLU A 43 18.69 7.38 -2.47
CA GLU A 43 18.67 7.81 -3.88
C GLU A 43 19.30 9.19 -4.11
N VAL A 44 18.94 10.20 -3.31
CA VAL A 44 19.39 11.59 -3.53
C VAL A 44 20.57 11.99 -2.64
N GLY A 45 20.93 11.16 -1.67
CA GLY A 45 21.99 11.41 -0.70
C GLY A 45 21.50 12.18 0.53
N GLY A 46 21.96 11.75 1.72
CA GLY A 46 21.53 12.34 2.99
C GLY A 46 21.89 13.81 3.17
N GLN A 47 23.00 14.27 2.60
CA GLN A 47 23.46 15.66 2.69
C GLN A 47 22.49 16.66 2.02
N MET A 48 21.75 16.20 1.01
CA MET A 48 20.77 17.03 0.31
C MET A 48 19.48 17.19 1.13
N LEU A 49 19.15 16.21 1.96
CA LEU A 49 17.91 16.17 2.74
C LEU A 49 18.08 16.74 4.16
N GLN A 50 19.29 16.64 4.71
CA GLN A 50 19.62 17.10 6.05
C GLN A 50 19.96 18.60 6.04
N LEU A 51 19.62 19.26 7.13
CA LEU A 51 19.96 20.65 7.35
C LEU A 51 21.48 20.81 7.48
N ALA A 52 22.02 21.90 6.95
CA ALA A 52 23.45 22.20 7.08
C ALA A 52 23.82 22.38 8.56
N PRO A 53 24.95 21.81 9.03
CA PRO A 53 25.44 22.06 10.39
C PRO A 53 25.76 23.56 10.58
N GLY A 54 25.35 24.14 11.70
CA GLY A 54 25.61 25.55 12.01
C GLY A 54 24.56 26.14 12.95
N GLU A 55 24.75 27.41 13.31
CA GLU A 55 23.70 28.18 13.99
C GLU A 55 22.61 28.55 12.98
N HIS A 56 21.36 28.26 13.32
CA HIS A 56 20.21 28.57 12.48
C HIS A 56 19.49 29.80 13.02
N GLY A 57 19.28 30.78 12.14
CA GLY A 57 18.53 31.99 12.46
C GLY A 57 17.03 31.76 12.47
N THR A 58 16.29 32.82 12.15
CA THR A 58 14.84 32.74 11.95
C THR A 58 14.52 32.07 10.61
N LEU A 59 13.49 31.23 10.59
CA LEU A 59 13.01 30.57 9.37
C LEU A 59 12.54 31.62 8.35
N LEU A 60 13.03 31.54 7.12
CA LEU A 60 12.69 32.51 6.08
C LEU A 60 11.28 32.28 5.53
N GLU A 61 10.72 33.33 4.93
CA GLU A 61 9.45 33.21 4.23
C GLU A 61 9.56 32.32 2.97
N GLN A 62 8.45 31.69 2.62
CA GLN A 62 8.34 30.82 1.45
C GLN A 62 8.76 31.50 0.14
N SER A 63 8.53 32.81 0.02
CA SER A 63 8.92 33.64 -1.12
C SER A 63 10.44 33.68 -1.32
N ALA A 64 11.21 33.70 -0.23
CA ALA A 64 12.67 33.69 -0.26
C ALA A 64 13.20 32.36 -0.81
N TRP A 65 12.62 31.23 -0.38
CA TRP A 65 13.00 29.90 -0.89
C TRP A 65 12.69 29.77 -2.39
N ILE A 66 11.51 30.24 -2.81
CA ILE A 66 11.10 30.22 -4.23
C ILE A 66 12.07 31.08 -5.06
N SER A 67 12.40 32.29 -4.59
CA SER A 67 13.35 33.18 -5.28
C SER A 67 14.73 32.53 -5.41
N ALA A 68 15.26 31.95 -4.32
CA ALA A 68 16.54 31.27 -4.34
C ALA A 68 16.56 30.06 -5.29
N ALA A 69 15.50 29.25 -5.29
CA ALA A 69 15.38 28.11 -6.19
C ALA A 69 15.31 28.54 -7.66
N SER A 70 14.52 29.57 -7.99
CA SER A 70 14.41 30.10 -9.36
C SER A 70 15.73 30.67 -9.87
N ASN A 71 16.50 31.32 -8.99
CA ASN A 71 17.81 31.87 -9.34
C ASN A 71 18.88 30.77 -9.51
N ALA A 72 18.89 29.76 -8.64
CA ALA A 72 19.90 28.70 -8.63
C ALA A 72 19.64 27.59 -9.65
N TYR A 73 18.37 27.34 -10.00
CA TYR A 73 17.97 26.26 -10.89
C TYR A 73 17.08 26.78 -12.03
N PRO A 74 17.64 27.44 -13.06
CA PRO A 74 16.87 27.99 -14.17
C PRO A 74 16.02 26.96 -14.92
N GLN A 75 16.41 25.68 -14.91
CA GLN A 75 15.61 24.59 -15.49
C GLN A 75 14.22 24.40 -14.82
N LEU A 76 14.01 24.96 -13.63
CA LEU A 76 12.73 24.94 -12.90
C LEU A 76 11.83 26.07 -13.37
N HIS A 77 11.30 25.95 -14.58
CA HIS A 77 10.61 27.03 -15.30
C HIS A 77 9.32 27.52 -14.61
N LYS A 78 8.49 26.60 -14.10
CA LYS A 78 7.20 26.95 -13.49
C LYS A 78 7.07 26.38 -12.09
N VAL A 79 7.42 27.18 -11.09
CA VAL A 79 7.25 26.83 -9.68
C VAL A 79 5.76 26.68 -9.35
N PHE A 80 5.39 25.52 -8.80
CA PHE A 80 4.04 25.23 -8.31
C PHE A 80 3.85 25.65 -6.85
N GLY A 81 4.94 25.64 -6.08
CA GLY A 81 4.94 26.08 -4.70
C GLY A 81 6.18 25.61 -3.95
N ALA A 82 6.16 25.81 -2.64
CA ALA A 82 7.17 25.30 -1.75
C ALA A 82 6.56 24.70 -0.48
N ALA A 83 7.29 23.82 0.20
CA ALA A 83 6.89 23.25 1.47
C ALA A 83 7.98 23.51 2.51
N ALA A 84 7.56 23.85 3.72
CA ALA A 84 8.46 24.07 4.84
C ALA A 84 9.16 22.76 5.26
N PRO A 85 10.25 22.83 6.04
CA PRO A 85 10.91 21.64 6.59
C PRO A 85 9.93 20.65 7.20
N ARG A 86 10.11 19.36 6.86
CA ARG A 86 9.26 18.24 7.28
C ARG A 86 7.78 18.38 6.91
N GLN A 87 7.44 19.34 6.05
CA GLN A 87 6.13 19.48 5.45
C GLN A 87 6.22 19.12 3.96
N GLY A 88 5.17 18.51 3.43
CA GLY A 88 5.12 18.10 2.03
C GLY A 88 5.22 16.58 1.83
N PHE A 89 5.42 16.19 0.57
CA PHE A 89 5.35 14.78 0.16
C PHE A 89 6.65 13.99 0.47
N LEU A 90 7.79 14.68 0.45
CA LEU A 90 9.11 14.13 0.71
C LEU A 90 9.58 14.55 2.11
N GLU A 91 10.26 13.66 2.81
CA GLU A 91 10.82 13.94 4.13
C GLU A 91 12.18 14.62 3.97
N SER A 92 12.27 15.89 4.36
CA SER A 92 13.50 16.68 4.38
C SER A 92 13.51 17.67 5.53
N ASP A 93 14.69 17.95 6.08
CA ASP A 93 14.93 19.05 7.02
C ASP A 93 15.13 20.39 6.29
N ASN A 94 15.32 20.35 4.96
CA ASN A 94 15.38 21.52 4.11
C ASN A 94 13.97 21.91 3.61
N ALA A 95 13.83 23.16 3.15
CA ALA A 95 12.65 23.57 2.41
C ALA A 95 12.64 22.93 1.02
N ILE A 96 11.46 22.57 0.54
CA ILE A 96 11.26 21.94 -0.77
C ILE A 96 10.59 22.95 -1.69
N VAL A 97 11.21 23.32 -2.80
CA VAL A 97 10.55 24.06 -3.88
C VAL A 97 10.34 23.12 -5.06
N PHE A 98 9.14 23.10 -5.64
CA PHE A 98 8.80 22.16 -6.70
C PHE A 98 8.03 22.82 -7.84
N GLY A 99 8.24 22.32 -9.05
CA GLY A 99 7.73 22.95 -10.27
C GLY A 99 7.94 22.12 -11.53
N ALA A 100 7.38 22.59 -12.64
CA ALA A 100 7.62 22.00 -13.95
C ALA A 100 9.01 22.35 -14.47
N LEU A 101 9.61 21.40 -15.19
CA LEU A 101 10.84 21.60 -15.94
C LEU A 101 10.56 22.23 -17.31
N GLU A 102 11.54 22.95 -17.86
CA GLU A 102 11.47 23.52 -19.21
C GLU A 102 11.64 22.45 -20.29
N ASP A 103 12.68 21.63 -20.16
CA ASP A 103 13.18 20.79 -21.26
C ASP A 103 12.49 19.44 -21.40
N ARG A 104 11.77 18.98 -20.37
CA ARG A 104 11.13 17.66 -20.35
C ARG A 104 9.93 17.61 -19.41
N PRO A 105 8.98 16.69 -19.62
CA PRO A 105 7.93 16.44 -18.64
C PRO A 105 8.53 15.89 -17.34
N GLY A 106 8.10 16.45 -16.22
CA GLY A 106 8.51 16.04 -14.88
C GLY A 106 8.37 17.17 -13.87
N THR A 107 8.56 16.81 -12.61
CA THR A 107 8.53 17.71 -11.46
C THR A 107 9.95 17.86 -10.94
N GLY A 108 10.54 19.03 -11.15
CA GLY A 108 11.81 19.39 -10.54
C GLY A 108 11.61 19.67 -9.05
N ILE A 109 12.51 19.16 -8.22
CA ILE A 109 12.53 19.35 -6.78
C ILE A 109 13.85 20.02 -6.40
N ALA A 110 13.78 21.24 -5.89
CA ALA A 110 14.90 21.98 -5.33
C ALA A 110 14.86 21.92 -3.80
N MET A 111 15.95 21.48 -3.19
CA MET A 111 16.17 21.52 -1.75
C MET A 111 16.90 22.82 -1.42
N ILE A 112 16.30 23.64 -0.55
CA ILE A 112 16.81 24.95 -0.16
C ILE A 112 16.97 25.00 1.36
N ASP A 113 18.08 25.54 1.85
CA ASP A 113 18.26 25.79 3.27
C ASP A 113 17.18 26.78 3.76
N PRO A 114 16.34 26.40 4.73
CA PRO A 114 15.20 27.19 5.13
C PRO A 114 15.58 28.50 5.86
N TYR A 115 16.82 28.64 6.31
CA TYR A 115 17.32 29.78 7.08
C TYR A 115 18.24 30.70 6.28
N SER A 116 19.11 30.15 5.43
CA SER A 116 20.05 30.93 4.61
C SER A 116 19.61 31.14 3.17
N ALA A 117 18.58 30.41 2.72
CA ALA A 117 18.18 30.30 1.31
C ALA A 117 19.27 29.71 0.39
N GLU A 118 20.29 29.06 0.96
CA GLU A 118 21.34 28.42 0.19
C GLU A 118 20.81 27.18 -0.57
N PRO A 119 21.10 27.02 -1.87
CA PRO A 119 20.71 25.83 -2.61
C PRO A 119 21.45 24.58 -2.11
N ARG A 120 20.71 23.53 -1.74
CA ARG A 120 21.27 22.27 -1.20
C ARG A 120 21.31 21.13 -2.21
N GLY A 121 20.41 21.15 -3.17
CA GLY A 121 20.46 20.25 -4.31
C GLY A 121 19.18 20.27 -5.15
N PHE A 122 19.23 19.57 -6.27
CA PHE A 122 18.14 19.52 -7.23
C PHE A 122 18.05 18.12 -7.86
N PHE A 123 16.83 17.62 -8.03
CA PHE A 123 16.57 16.38 -8.75
C PHE A 123 15.17 16.38 -9.37
N VAL A 124 14.94 15.48 -10.32
CA VAL A 124 13.63 15.27 -10.94
C VAL A 124 12.94 14.12 -10.24
N PHE A 125 11.72 14.34 -9.73
CA PHE A 125 11.03 13.34 -8.93
C PHE A 125 10.78 12.04 -9.71
N GLU A 126 10.35 12.13 -10.97
CA GLU A 126 10.00 10.99 -11.81
C GLU A 126 11.19 10.10 -12.19
N ASP A 127 12.42 10.61 -12.04
CA ASP A 127 13.64 9.83 -12.29
C ASP A 127 13.97 8.90 -11.09
N LEU A 128 13.34 9.10 -9.93
CA LEU A 128 13.54 8.31 -8.72
C LEU A 128 12.85 6.94 -8.77
N TRP A 129 13.48 5.93 -8.15
CA TRP A 129 12.84 4.65 -7.85
C TRP A 129 11.64 4.83 -6.91
N LEU A 130 11.73 5.75 -5.95
CA LEU A 130 10.60 6.11 -5.09
C LEU A 130 9.38 6.55 -5.91
N ALA A 131 9.55 7.35 -6.97
CA ALA A 131 8.43 7.77 -7.80
C ALA A 131 7.80 6.59 -8.56
N ARG A 132 8.62 5.66 -9.06
CA ARG A 132 8.13 4.42 -9.69
C ARG A 132 7.37 3.56 -8.69
N LEU A 133 7.85 3.46 -7.44
CA LEU A 133 7.19 2.73 -6.37
C LEU A 133 5.83 3.36 -6.01
N VAL A 134 5.76 4.70 -5.94
CA VAL A 134 4.51 5.44 -5.74
C VAL A 134 3.54 5.19 -6.90
N ALA A 135 4.01 5.22 -8.14
CA ALA A 135 3.20 4.94 -9.32
C ALA A 135 2.67 3.49 -9.33
N LEU A 136 3.49 2.52 -8.92
CA LEU A 136 3.06 1.13 -8.75
C LEU A 136 1.94 1.02 -7.72
N HIS A 137 2.08 1.66 -6.56
CA HIS A 137 1.08 1.55 -5.50
C HIS A 137 -0.22 2.31 -5.82
N ARG A 138 -0.14 3.47 -6.47
CA ARG A 138 -1.31 4.35 -6.70
C ARG A 138 -2.04 4.07 -8.00
N SER A 139 -1.36 3.49 -9.00
CA SER A 139 -1.95 3.22 -10.30
C SER A 139 -1.46 1.94 -10.98
N LEU A 140 -0.72 1.07 -10.28
CA LEU A 140 -0.14 -0.16 -10.86
C LEU A 140 0.73 0.11 -12.10
N LEU A 141 1.42 1.26 -12.12
CA LEU A 141 2.19 1.76 -13.27
C LEU A 141 1.36 2.00 -14.54
N LEU A 142 0.04 1.95 -14.45
CA LEU A 142 -0.87 2.29 -15.53
C LEU A 142 -1.16 3.80 -15.54
N PRO A 143 -1.67 4.34 -16.67
CA PRO A 143 -2.16 5.70 -16.73
C PRO A 143 -3.18 5.97 -15.61
N PRO A 144 -3.12 7.13 -14.91
CA PRO A 144 -3.93 7.38 -13.71
C PRO A 144 -5.43 7.15 -13.87
N ALA A 145 -5.98 7.45 -15.06
CA ALA A 145 -7.41 7.25 -15.35
C ALA A 145 -7.86 5.78 -15.19
N TRP A 146 -7.02 4.82 -15.60
CA TRP A 146 -7.34 3.39 -15.51
C TRP A 146 -6.75 2.74 -14.26
N GLY A 147 -5.53 3.12 -13.91
CA GLY A 147 -4.80 2.53 -12.79
C GLY A 147 -5.47 2.79 -11.45
N SER A 148 -5.94 4.02 -11.21
CA SER A 148 -6.64 4.36 -9.96
C SER A 148 -7.99 3.64 -9.83
N LEU A 149 -8.73 3.45 -10.93
CA LEU A 149 -9.96 2.64 -10.95
C LEU A 149 -9.68 1.18 -10.64
N LEU A 150 -8.59 0.62 -11.17
CA LEU A 150 -8.17 -0.74 -10.86
C LEU A 150 -7.78 -0.87 -9.38
N VAL A 151 -7.04 0.09 -8.82
CA VAL A 151 -6.70 0.11 -7.38
C VAL A 151 -7.95 0.21 -6.51
N LEU A 152 -8.94 1.03 -6.88
CA LEU A 152 -10.26 1.06 -6.22
C LEU A 152 -10.92 -0.33 -6.26
N ALA A 153 -11.01 -0.95 -7.43
CA ALA A 153 -11.61 -2.28 -7.60
C ALA A 153 -10.88 -3.34 -6.77
N CYS A 154 -9.54 -3.30 -6.71
CA CYS A 154 -8.74 -4.15 -5.84
C CYS A 154 -9.07 -3.91 -4.36
N GLY A 155 -9.16 -2.66 -3.89
CA GLY A 155 -9.53 -2.33 -2.52
C GLY A 155 -10.91 -2.88 -2.14
N LEU A 156 -11.91 -2.70 -3.00
CA LEU A 156 -13.26 -3.25 -2.79
C LEU A 156 -13.27 -4.78 -2.81
N ALA A 157 -12.51 -5.41 -3.70
CA ALA A 157 -12.36 -6.86 -3.76
C ALA A 157 -11.68 -7.41 -2.50
N LEU A 158 -10.68 -6.71 -1.95
CA LEU A 158 -10.06 -7.08 -0.68
C LEU A 158 -11.07 -6.99 0.46
N LEU A 159 -11.88 -5.93 0.55
CA LEU A 159 -12.95 -5.81 1.54
C LEU A 159 -13.97 -6.96 1.44
N ALA A 160 -14.41 -7.30 0.22
CA ALA A 160 -15.31 -8.43 -0.01
C ALA A 160 -14.65 -9.78 0.36
N SER A 161 -13.35 -9.93 0.06
CA SER A 161 -12.57 -11.11 0.43
C SER A 161 -12.42 -11.26 1.94
N LEU A 162 -12.16 -10.16 2.66
CA LEU A 162 -12.10 -10.13 4.13
C LEU A 162 -13.46 -10.46 4.75
N GLY A 163 -14.54 -9.86 4.25
CA GLY A 163 -15.91 -10.15 4.74
C GLY A 163 -16.32 -11.60 4.53
N SER A 164 -16.06 -12.15 3.33
CA SER A 164 -16.31 -13.56 3.03
C SER A 164 -15.41 -14.50 3.84
N GLY A 165 -14.13 -14.15 4.02
CA GLY A 165 -13.18 -14.88 4.85
C GLY A 165 -13.61 -14.93 6.32
N LEU A 166 -14.01 -13.79 6.88
CA LEU A 166 -14.50 -13.68 8.25
C LEU A 166 -15.77 -14.53 8.44
N TYR A 167 -16.72 -14.47 7.50
CA TYR A 167 -17.91 -15.32 7.51
C TYR A 167 -17.57 -16.82 7.48
N LEU A 168 -16.61 -17.24 6.64
CA LEU A 168 -16.19 -18.63 6.52
C LEU A 168 -15.41 -19.13 7.74
N TRP A 169 -14.60 -18.25 8.34
CA TRP A 169 -13.81 -18.54 9.53
C TRP A 169 -14.65 -18.56 10.81
N TRP A 170 -15.71 -17.75 10.89
CA TRP A 170 -16.46 -17.49 12.12
C TRP A 170 -16.84 -18.78 12.87
N PRO A 171 -16.27 -19.03 14.06
CA PRO A 171 -16.46 -20.27 14.82
C PRO A 171 -17.70 -20.22 15.73
N GLY A 172 -18.47 -19.14 15.71
CA GLY A 172 -19.62 -18.94 16.61
C GLY A 172 -19.23 -18.44 18.01
N ARG A 173 -20.18 -18.47 18.95
CA ARG A 173 -20.14 -17.71 20.21
C ARG A 173 -19.23 -18.26 21.32
N ARG A 174 -18.78 -19.52 21.26
CA ARG A 174 -18.14 -20.20 22.42
C ARG A 174 -16.63 -20.44 22.33
N SER A 175 -15.96 -20.12 21.22
CA SER A 175 -14.52 -20.44 21.13
C SER A 175 -13.71 -19.67 20.07
N TRP A 176 -14.03 -18.40 19.83
CA TRP A 176 -13.31 -17.64 18.81
C TRP A 176 -11.81 -17.48 19.12
N TRP A 177 -11.44 -17.30 20.40
CA TRP A 177 -10.04 -17.30 20.83
C TRP A 177 -9.29 -18.60 20.54
N LYS A 178 -9.94 -19.77 20.74
CA LYS A 178 -9.34 -21.08 20.41
C LYS A 178 -9.27 -21.35 18.90
N ALA A 179 -10.06 -20.64 18.10
CA ALA A 179 -10.02 -20.71 16.64
C ALA A 179 -9.02 -19.71 16.04
N ALA A 180 -8.68 -18.66 16.79
CA ALA A 180 -7.66 -17.66 16.46
C ALA A 180 -6.25 -18.06 16.93
N SER A 181 -6.08 -19.27 17.49
CA SER A 181 -4.79 -19.81 17.92
C SER A 181 -4.34 -21.00 17.07
N LEU A 182 -3.02 -21.16 16.95
CA LEU A 182 -2.41 -22.29 16.25
C LEU A 182 -2.54 -23.55 17.10
N ARG A 183 -2.94 -24.66 16.47
CA ARG A 183 -3.03 -25.95 17.15
C ARG A 183 -1.66 -26.65 17.14
N PRO A 184 -1.14 -27.09 18.30
CA PRO A 184 0.10 -27.88 18.33
C PRO A 184 -0.04 -29.14 17.47
N GLY A 185 1.00 -29.47 16.69
CA GLY A 185 1.09 -30.74 15.95
C GLY A 185 0.45 -30.77 14.56
N SER A 186 -0.13 -29.69 14.04
CA SER A 186 -0.62 -29.66 12.65
C SER A 186 0.56 -29.72 11.65
N ARG A 187 0.43 -30.54 10.59
CA ARG A 187 1.45 -30.72 9.54
C ARG A 187 0.87 -30.54 8.14
N GLY A 188 1.73 -30.25 7.16
CA GLY A 188 1.37 -30.15 5.74
C GLY A 188 0.29 -29.11 5.43
N THR A 189 -0.68 -29.49 4.59
CA THR A 189 -1.79 -28.63 4.13
C THR A 189 -2.67 -28.12 5.26
N ARG A 190 -2.80 -28.88 6.37
CA ARG A 190 -3.58 -28.45 7.53
C ARG A 190 -2.92 -27.28 8.24
N ARG A 191 -1.61 -27.36 8.50
CA ARG A 191 -0.83 -26.27 9.10
C ARG A 191 -0.89 -25.00 8.26
N LEU A 192 -0.71 -25.14 6.95
CA LEU A 192 -0.80 -24.01 6.01
C LEU A 192 -2.16 -23.29 6.08
N ARG A 193 -3.25 -24.06 6.19
CA ARG A 193 -4.61 -23.50 6.34
C ARG A 193 -4.81 -22.83 7.68
N GLU A 194 -4.29 -23.41 8.76
CA GLU A 194 -4.34 -22.82 10.09
C GLU A 194 -3.60 -21.47 10.10
N TRP A 195 -2.38 -21.38 9.53
CA TRP A 195 -1.65 -20.13 9.38
C TRP A 195 -2.41 -19.08 8.57
N HIS A 196 -2.94 -19.46 7.40
CA HIS A 196 -3.72 -18.54 6.56
C HIS A 196 -4.95 -18.00 7.32
N ASN A 197 -5.69 -18.87 7.99
CA ASN A 197 -6.88 -18.50 8.75
C ASN A 197 -6.56 -17.61 9.96
N VAL A 198 -5.55 -17.96 10.74
CA VAL A 198 -5.14 -17.20 11.94
C VAL A 198 -4.63 -15.82 11.51
N ALA A 199 -3.74 -15.75 10.51
CA ALA A 199 -3.24 -14.48 10.00
C ALA A 199 -4.37 -13.61 9.46
N ALA A 200 -5.27 -14.16 8.63
CA ALA A 200 -6.41 -13.43 8.09
C ALA A 200 -7.37 -12.95 9.20
N ALA A 201 -7.60 -13.75 10.25
CA ALA A 201 -8.47 -13.36 11.35
C ALA A 201 -7.90 -12.19 12.16
N TRP A 202 -6.61 -12.26 12.54
CA TRP A 202 -5.96 -11.19 13.32
C TRP A 202 -5.75 -9.91 12.51
N LEU A 203 -5.46 -10.03 11.22
CA LEU A 203 -5.24 -8.89 10.34
C LEU A 203 -6.52 -8.36 9.70
N CYS A 204 -7.68 -8.98 9.96
CA CYS A 204 -8.94 -8.63 9.29
C CYS A 204 -9.30 -7.15 9.47
N LEU A 205 -9.24 -6.64 10.71
CA LEU A 205 -9.59 -5.26 11.02
C LEU A 205 -8.59 -4.25 10.42
N PRO A 206 -7.27 -4.33 10.67
CA PRO A 206 -6.33 -3.36 10.09
C PRO A 206 -6.32 -3.42 8.55
N LEU A 207 -6.40 -4.61 7.93
CA LEU A 207 -6.52 -4.72 6.48
C LEU A 207 -7.81 -4.09 5.95
N ALA A 208 -8.92 -4.20 6.67
CA ALA A 208 -10.17 -3.55 6.28
C ALA A 208 -10.06 -2.02 6.32
N LEU A 209 -9.41 -1.47 7.34
CA LEU A 209 -9.16 -0.03 7.46
C LEU A 209 -8.22 0.47 6.35
N ILE A 210 -7.13 -0.25 6.07
CA ILE A 210 -6.18 0.08 4.99
C ILE A 210 -6.86 -0.03 3.62
N ALA A 211 -7.60 -1.10 3.37
CA ALA A 211 -8.30 -1.31 2.10
C ALA A 211 -9.40 -0.29 1.87
N GLY A 212 -10.19 0.03 2.89
CA GLY A 212 -11.25 1.04 2.82
C GLY A 212 -10.71 2.44 2.59
N SER A 213 -9.67 2.82 3.35
CA SER A 213 -9.02 4.12 3.16
C SER A 213 -8.28 4.23 1.82
N GLY A 214 -7.61 3.17 1.37
CA GLY A 214 -6.95 3.11 0.07
C GLY A 214 -7.93 3.17 -1.10
N ALA A 215 -9.05 2.44 -1.02
CA ALA A 215 -10.13 2.50 -1.99
C ALA A 215 -10.69 3.92 -2.10
N TRP A 216 -10.92 4.60 -0.97
CA TRP A 216 -11.36 5.99 -0.96
C TRP A 216 -10.31 6.92 -1.59
N LEU A 217 -9.03 6.77 -1.25
CA LEU A 217 -7.92 7.59 -1.77
C LEU A 217 -7.70 7.41 -3.27
N ALA A 218 -8.09 6.26 -3.83
CA ALA A 218 -7.98 6.00 -5.26
C ALA A 218 -8.97 6.85 -6.08
N GLN A 219 -10.18 7.10 -5.56
CA GLN A 219 -11.23 7.90 -6.23
C GLN A 219 -12.03 8.76 -5.24
N PRO A 220 -11.44 9.81 -4.62
CA PRO A 220 -12.11 10.59 -3.58
C PRO A 220 -13.42 11.24 -4.05
N GLN A 221 -13.46 11.66 -5.32
CA GLN A 221 -14.62 12.33 -5.91
C GLN A 221 -15.85 11.42 -6.01
N TRP A 222 -15.67 10.11 -6.15
CA TRP A 222 -16.78 9.15 -6.20
C TRP A 222 -17.50 9.03 -4.86
N PHE A 223 -16.84 9.44 -3.78
CA PHE A 223 -17.39 9.45 -2.43
C PHE A 223 -17.79 10.85 -1.96
N ALA A 224 -17.76 11.85 -2.85
CA ALA A 224 -18.13 13.23 -2.52
C ALA A 224 -19.56 13.33 -1.95
N TRP A 225 -20.47 12.48 -2.41
CA TRP A 225 -21.86 12.42 -1.93
C TRP A 225 -21.97 11.99 -0.45
N LEU A 226 -21.00 11.25 0.09
CA LEU A 226 -20.97 10.85 1.50
C LEU A 226 -20.43 11.95 2.40
N THR A 227 -19.50 12.76 1.90
CA THR A 227 -18.67 13.63 2.74
C THR A 227 -18.86 15.12 2.48
N GLY A 228 -19.46 15.52 1.36
CA GLY A 228 -19.62 16.90 0.91
C GLY A 228 -18.31 17.60 0.50
N GLN A 229 -17.19 17.33 1.20
CA GLN A 229 -15.88 17.94 0.98
C GLN A 229 -14.76 16.90 0.94
N PRO A 230 -14.63 16.10 -0.14
CA PRO A 230 -13.66 15.02 -0.20
C PRO A 230 -12.21 15.50 -0.07
N LEU A 231 -11.85 16.67 -0.60
CA LEU A 231 -10.48 17.18 -0.50
C LEU A 231 -10.04 17.48 0.95
N ALA A 232 -10.96 17.96 1.80
CA ALA A 232 -10.67 18.30 3.19
C ALA A 232 -10.34 17.05 4.04
N LEU A 233 -10.91 15.89 3.67
CA LEU A 233 -10.71 14.63 4.38
C LEU A 233 -9.51 13.83 3.88
N LYS A 234 -8.88 14.25 2.77
CA LYS A 234 -7.74 13.52 2.19
C LYS A 234 -6.60 13.29 3.19
N PRO A 235 -6.19 14.26 4.04
CA PRO A 235 -5.16 14.01 5.05
C PRO A 235 -5.56 12.93 6.06
N LEU A 236 -6.82 12.94 6.51
CA LEU A 236 -7.35 11.95 7.44
C LEU A 236 -7.29 10.54 6.84
N PHE A 237 -7.78 10.37 5.60
CA PHE A 237 -7.73 9.07 4.92
C PHE A 237 -6.29 8.63 4.61
N SER A 238 -5.40 9.56 4.28
CA SER A 238 -3.97 9.27 4.09
C SER A 238 -3.33 8.76 5.38
N ALA A 239 -3.64 9.40 6.52
CA ALA A 239 -3.16 8.98 7.83
C ALA A 239 -3.77 7.63 8.26
N ALA A 240 -5.05 7.38 7.93
CA ALA A 240 -5.68 6.08 8.17
C ALA A 240 -5.05 4.96 7.32
N HIS A 241 -4.67 5.26 6.08
CA HIS A 241 -4.11 4.28 5.16
C HIS A 241 -2.68 3.87 5.51
N GLY A 242 -1.78 4.84 5.75
CA GLY A 242 -0.37 4.55 6.05
C GLY A 242 -0.12 4.31 7.54
N GLN A 243 -0.88 4.95 8.43
CA GLN A 243 -0.58 4.96 9.86
C GLN A 243 -1.74 4.49 10.74
N LEU A 244 -2.86 4.03 10.15
CA LEU A 244 -4.05 3.60 10.89
C LEU A 244 -4.57 4.63 11.91
N LEU A 245 -4.23 5.92 11.73
CA LEU A 245 -4.47 7.00 12.71
C LEU A 245 -3.78 6.83 14.08
N LEU A 246 -2.79 5.93 14.16
CA LEU A 246 -2.05 5.62 15.39
C LEU A 246 -0.60 6.15 15.35
N GLY A 247 -0.21 6.91 14.32
CA GLY A 247 1.16 7.39 14.14
C GLY A 247 2.14 6.25 13.88
N ALA A 248 3.34 6.32 14.47
CA ALA A 248 4.41 5.35 14.21
C ALA A 248 4.05 3.88 14.54
N PRO A 249 3.39 3.54 15.67
CA PRO A 249 2.91 2.18 15.89
C PRO A 249 1.98 1.67 14.78
N GLY A 250 1.11 2.53 14.26
CA GLY A 250 0.21 2.18 13.17
C GLY A 250 0.92 2.04 11.82
N ALA A 251 1.98 2.83 11.59
CA ALA A 251 2.85 2.68 10.43
C ALA A 251 3.52 1.30 10.39
N TRP A 252 4.07 0.84 11.52
CA TRP A 252 4.64 -0.50 11.63
C TRP A 252 3.60 -1.61 11.42
N LEU A 253 2.37 -1.40 11.90
CA LEU A 253 1.28 -2.34 11.66
C LEU A 253 0.84 -2.35 10.19
N ALA A 254 0.77 -1.18 9.53
CA ALA A 254 0.46 -1.07 8.10
C ALA A 254 1.55 -1.72 7.24
N PHE A 255 2.83 -1.51 7.58
CA PHE A 255 3.97 -2.21 6.99
C PHE A 255 3.82 -3.73 7.09
N ALA A 256 3.52 -4.25 8.29
CA ALA A 256 3.31 -5.68 8.51
C ALA A 256 2.10 -6.22 7.72
N CYS A 257 1.01 -5.45 7.64
CA CYS A 257 -0.16 -5.79 6.83
C CYS A 257 0.17 -5.84 5.33
N GLY A 258 0.97 -4.89 4.84
CA GLY A 258 1.44 -4.85 3.45
C GLY A 258 2.26 -6.09 3.09
N LEU A 259 3.19 -6.51 3.97
CA LEU A 259 3.95 -7.76 3.79
C LEU A 259 3.09 -9.02 3.92
N ALA A 260 2.02 -8.98 4.73
CA ALA A 260 1.13 -10.11 4.93
C ALA A 260 0.27 -10.42 3.68
N LEU A 261 -0.06 -9.43 2.84
CA LEU A 261 -0.88 -9.65 1.64
C LEU A 261 -0.24 -10.63 0.64
N PRO A 262 1.03 -10.48 0.23
CA PRO A 262 1.75 -11.50 -0.54
C PRO A 262 1.72 -12.89 0.11
N LEU A 263 1.92 -12.96 1.44
CA LEU A 263 1.93 -14.23 2.16
C LEU A 263 0.54 -14.89 2.16
N LEU A 264 -0.52 -14.12 2.38
CA LEU A 264 -1.90 -14.60 2.30
C LEU A 264 -2.24 -15.09 0.88
N TYR A 265 -1.79 -14.36 -0.14
CA TYR A 265 -1.95 -14.78 -1.53
C TYR A 265 -1.22 -16.10 -1.83
N ILE A 266 0.07 -16.21 -1.48
CA ILE A 266 0.88 -17.42 -1.70
C ILE A 266 0.29 -18.61 -0.96
N THR A 267 -0.05 -18.44 0.32
CA THR A 267 -0.65 -19.51 1.13
C THR A 267 -2.00 -19.96 0.57
N GLY A 268 -2.86 -19.02 0.13
CA GLY A 268 -4.12 -19.33 -0.54
C GLY A 268 -3.95 -20.08 -1.87
N LEU A 269 -3.01 -19.65 -2.71
CA LEU A 269 -2.66 -20.29 -3.98
C LEU A 269 -2.14 -21.72 -3.77
N LEU A 270 -1.25 -21.92 -2.80
CA LEU A 270 -0.73 -23.24 -2.43
C LEU A 270 -1.85 -24.17 -1.92
N LEU A 271 -2.77 -23.66 -1.10
CA LEU A 271 -3.93 -24.43 -0.62
C LEU A 271 -4.83 -24.87 -1.78
N TRP A 272 -5.08 -23.98 -2.74
CA TRP A 272 -5.84 -24.29 -3.95
C TRP A 272 -5.14 -25.35 -4.80
N TRP A 273 -3.85 -25.15 -5.08
CA TRP A 273 -3.05 -26.07 -5.90
C TRP A 273 -2.99 -27.47 -5.30
N ARG A 274 -2.66 -27.58 -4.00
CA ARG A 274 -2.60 -28.87 -3.29
C ARG A 274 -3.94 -29.59 -3.27
N LYS A 275 -5.05 -28.87 -3.09
CA LYS A 275 -6.39 -29.45 -3.13
C LYS A 275 -6.73 -29.96 -4.54
N ARG A 276 -6.34 -29.24 -5.58
CA ARG A 276 -6.54 -29.66 -6.98
C ARG A 276 -5.71 -30.89 -7.33
N ALA A 277 -4.44 -30.93 -6.91
CA ALA A 277 -3.57 -32.07 -7.11
C ALA A 277 -4.11 -33.33 -6.41
N ALA A 278 -4.53 -33.21 -5.16
CA ALA A 278 -5.15 -34.32 -4.41
C ALA A 278 -6.42 -34.87 -5.08
N ARG A 279 -7.24 -34.01 -5.71
CA ARG A 279 -8.43 -34.45 -6.45
C ARG A 279 -8.09 -35.19 -7.75
N ARG A 280 -6.94 -34.91 -8.36
CA ARG A 280 -6.46 -35.59 -9.57
C ARG A 280 -5.77 -36.92 -9.27
N ALA A 281 -5.23 -37.09 -8.07
CA ALA A 281 -4.53 -38.30 -7.65
C ALA A 281 -5.46 -39.43 -7.15
N VAL A 282 -6.77 -39.16 -7.02
CA VAL A 282 -7.76 -40.20 -6.71
C VAL A 282 -8.30 -40.74 -8.05
N PRO A 283 -8.05 -42.02 -8.39
CA PRO A 283 -8.57 -42.62 -9.62
C PRO A 283 -10.09 -42.55 -9.62
N SER A 284 -10.68 -42.34 -10.79
CA SER A 284 -12.13 -42.42 -10.93
C SER A 284 -12.58 -43.85 -10.66
N PHE A 285 -13.70 -44.05 -9.95
CA PHE A 285 -14.32 -45.38 -9.79
C PHE A 285 -14.50 -46.09 -11.14
N LYS A 286 -14.68 -45.32 -12.22
CA LYS A 286 -14.82 -45.80 -13.60
C LYS A 286 -13.52 -46.34 -14.21
N GLU A 287 -12.35 -45.90 -13.75
CA GLU A 287 -11.04 -46.45 -14.15
C GLU A 287 -10.74 -47.75 -13.41
N ILE A 288 -11.14 -47.85 -12.15
CA ILE A 288 -10.91 -49.04 -11.31
C ILE A 288 -11.70 -50.25 -11.83
N THR A 289 -12.90 -50.03 -12.38
CA THR A 289 -13.77 -51.11 -12.88
C THR A 289 -13.45 -51.58 -14.30
N HIS A 290 -12.58 -50.88 -15.04
CA HIS A 290 -12.14 -51.30 -16.38
C HIS A 290 -10.88 -52.18 -16.37
N ASP A 291 -10.21 -52.30 -15.22
CA ASP A 291 -8.96 -53.07 -15.03
C ASP A 291 -9.15 -54.33 -14.16
N THR A 292 -10.39 -54.74 -13.87
CA THR A 292 -10.66 -56.06 -13.26
C THR A 292 -10.85 -57.11 -14.37
N PRO A 293 -9.90 -58.05 -14.55
CA PRO A 293 -10.03 -59.16 -15.50
C PRO A 293 -11.11 -60.17 -15.10
#